data_AF-A0A5C1AK80-F1
#
_entry.id   AF-A0A5C1AK80-F1
#
_cell.length_a   1.000
_cell.length_b   1.000
_cell.length_c   1.000
_cell.angle_alpha   90.00
_cell.angle_beta   90.00
_cell.angle_gamma   90.00
#
_symmetry.space_group_name_H-M   'P 1'
#
loop_
_entity.id
_entity.type
_entity.pdbx_description
1 polymer ?
#
loop_
_entity_poly.entity_id
_entity_poly.type
_entity_poly.pdbx_seq_one_letter_code
_entity_poly.pdbx_strand_id
1 'polypeptide(L)' 'MWTEFHRRVAELPDDERSVFEMHYYLDLPQAEIAAALALHPRKVSRLWLAATDKLSDCLAGSGN' A
#
# COMPACT_ATOMS: atom_id res chain seq x y z
N MET A 1 -7.56 -16.63 -3.58
CA MET A 1 -6.21 -16.03 -3.65
C MET A 1 -6.29 -14.50 -3.73
N TRP A 2 -7.00 -13.92 -4.71
CA TRP A 2 -7.23 -12.47 -4.82
C TRP A 2 -8.09 -11.86 -3.69
N THR A 3 -9.11 -12.57 -3.22
CA THR A 3 -10.04 -12.08 -2.17
C THR A 3 -9.38 -11.85 -0.81
N GLU A 4 -8.44 -12.72 -0.40
CA GLU A 4 -7.75 -12.57 0.89
C GLU A 4 -6.76 -11.40 0.85
N PHE A 5 -6.07 -11.22 -0.28
CA PHE A 5 -5.21 -10.06 -0.49
C PHE A 5 -6.00 -8.74 -0.40
N HIS A 6 -7.14 -8.64 -1.07
CA HIS A 6 -8.01 -7.47 -0.96
C HIS A 6 -8.53 -7.21 0.44
N ARG A 7 -8.86 -8.27 1.19
CA ARG A 7 -9.26 -8.15 2.60
C ARG A 7 -8.14 -7.54 3.44
N ARG A 8 -6.90 -8.02 3.29
CA ARG A 8 -5.74 -7.47 4.01
C ARG A 8 -5.44 -6.03 3.63
N VAL A 9 -5.58 -5.67 2.35
CA VAL A 9 -5.46 -4.26 1.92
C VAL A 9 -6.53 -3.40 2.60
N ALA A 10 -7.77 -3.89 2.72
CA ALA A 10 -8.85 -3.18 3.38
C ALA A 10 -8.63 -2.99 4.89
N GLU A 11 -7.85 -3.86 5.53
CA GLU A 11 -7.48 -3.81 6.96
C GLU A 11 -6.28 -2.88 7.26
N LEU A 12 -5.59 -2.37 6.24
CA LEU A 12 -4.53 -1.40 6.44
C LEU A 12 -5.07 -0.09 7.07
N PRO A 13 -4.25 0.61 7.88
CA PRO A 13 -4.56 1.98 8.30
C PRO A 13 -4.87 2.89 7.11
N ASP A 14 -5.80 3.83 7.27
CA ASP A 14 -6.34 4.64 6.16
C ASP A 14 -5.25 5.33 5.31
N ASP A 15 -4.24 5.94 5.96
CA ASP A 15 -3.12 6.59 5.28
C ASP A 15 -2.28 5.58 4.47
N GLU A 16 -2.04 4.39 5.01
CA GLU A 16 -1.26 3.33 4.36
C GLU A 16 -2.04 2.70 3.21
N ARG A 17 -3.33 2.42 3.43
CA ARG A 17 -4.25 1.89 2.42
C ARG A 17 -4.35 2.82 1.23
N SER A 18 -4.57 4.11 1.46
CA SER A 18 -4.72 5.10 0.39
C SER A 18 -3.47 5.18 -0.48
N VAL A 19 -2.28 5.21 0.13
CA VAL A 19 -1.01 5.20 -0.61
C VAL A 19 -0.84 3.89 -1.38
N PHE A 20 -1.17 2.75 -0.76
CA PHE A 20 -1.05 1.45 -1.39
C PHE A 20 -2.00 1.31 -2.59
N GLU A 21 -3.26 1.66 -2.45
CA GLU A 21 -4.26 1.55 -3.51
C GLU A 21 -3.92 2.44 -4.71
N MET A 22 -3.51 3.69 -4.45
CA MET A 22 -3.10 4.61 -5.50
C MET A 22 -1.84 4.14 -6.23
N HIS A 23 -0.86 3.58 -5.52
CA HIS A 23 0.35 3.11 -6.16
C HIS A 23 0.16 1.77 -6.87
N TYR A 24 -0.54 0.82 -6.25
CA TYR A 24 -0.66 -0.56 -6.74
C TYR A 24 -1.78 -0.76 -7.75
N TYR A 25 -2.96 -0.16 -7.54
CA TYR A 25 -4.10 -0.32 -8.45
C TYR A 25 -4.17 0.76 -9.52
N LEU A 26 -3.73 1.99 -9.22
CA LEU A 26 -3.77 3.11 -10.16
C LEU A 26 -2.42 3.40 -10.83
N ASP A 27 -1.37 2.67 -10.46
CA ASP A 27 0.00 2.81 -10.99
C ASP A 27 0.57 4.25 -10.88
N LEU A 28 0.10 5.01 -9.88
CA LEU A 28 0.53 6.40 -9.69
C LEU A 28 1.90 6.46 -9.02
N PRO A 29 2.84 7.30 -9.47
CA PRO A 29 4.12 7.45 -8.79
C PRO A 29 3.94 8.13 -7.42
N GLN A 30 4.79 7.77 -6.45
CA GLN A 30 4.69 8.31 -5.07
C GLN A 30 4.72 9.83 -4.97
N ALA A 31 5.36 10.52 -5.93
CA ALA A 31 5.36 11.99 -6.00
C ALA A 31 3.98 12.55 -6.33
N GLU A 32 3.23 11.91 -7.23
CA GLU A 32 1.85 12.30 -7.56
C GLU A 32 0.90 11.98 -6.40
N ILE A 33 1.10 10.85 -5.72
CA ILE A 33 0.35 10.49 -4.51
C ILE A 33 0.60 11.52 -3.39
N ALA A 34 1.84 11.98 -3.23
CA ALA A 34 2.18 13.02 -2.26
C ALA A 34 1.43 14.32 -2.52
N ALA A 35 1.35 14.74 -3.80
CA ALA A 35 0.58 15.91 -4.19
C ALA A 35 -0.93 15.68 -3.98
N ALA A 36 -1.46 14.53 -4.38
CA ALA A 36 -2.89 14.21 -4.30
C ALA A 36 -3.41 14.12 -2.86
N LEU A 37 -2.60 13.60 -1.93
CA LEU A 37 -2.95 13.48 -0.51
C LEU A 37 -2.45 14.66 0.35
N ALA A 38 -1.84 15.68 -0.27
CA ALA A 38 -1.17 16.79 0.42
C ALA A 38 -0.20 16.34 1.52
N LEU A 39 0.56 15.26 1.25
CA LEU A 39 1.55 14.70 2.16
C LEU A 39 2.97 15.03 1.71
N HIS A 40 3.90 15.09 2.66
CA HIS A 40 5.32 15.18 2.32
C HIS A 40 5.79 13.88 1.62
N PRO A 41 6.63 13.94 0.55
CA PRO A 41 7.08 12.74 -0.18
C PRO A 41 7.69 11.66 0.72
N ARG A 42 8.51 12.06 1.70
CA ARG A 42 9.05 11.12 2.72
C ARG A 42 7.97 10.38 3.53
N LYS A 43 6.83 11.03 3.81
CA LYS A 43 5.72 10.37 4.51
C LYS A 43 5.09 9.31 3.60
N VAL A 44 4.88 9.62 2.32
CA VAL A 44 4.36 8.65 1.34
C VAL A 44 5.27 7.43 1.21
N SER A 45 6.59 7.62 1.07
CA SER A 45 7.53 6.49 1.01
C SER A 45 7.50 5.62 2.25
N ARG A 46 7.36 6.23 3.45
CA ARG A 46 7.23 5.48 4.71
C ARG A 46 5.92 4.70 4.79
N LEU A 47 4.81 5.32 4.38
CA LEU A 47 3.50 4.67 4.33
C LEU A 47 3.47 3.50 3.36
N TRP A 48 4.09 3.67 2.17
CA TRP A 48 4.26 2.60 1.20
C TRP A 48 5.03 1.42 1.79
N LEU A 49 6.19 1.67 2.40
CA LEU A 49 7.00 0.63 3.03
C LEU A 49 6.22 -0.10 4.14
N ALA A 50 5.54 0.65 5.02
CA ALA A 50 4.73 0.07 6.09
C ALA A 50 3.58 -0.79 5.55
N ALA A 51 2.89 -0.34 4.50
CA ALA A 51 1.84 -1.10 3.83
C ALA A 51 2.40 -2.40 3.23
N THR A 52 3.51 -2.31 2.49
CA THR A 52 4.12 -3.49 1.85
C THR A 52 4.67 -4.50 2.87
N ASP A 53 5.21 -4.03 3.99
CA ASP A 53 5.71 -4.87 5.07
C ASP A 53 4.55 -5.68 5.71
N LYS A 54 3.43 -5.03 6.00
CA LYS A 54 2.22 -5.69 6.54
C LYS A 54 1.55 -6.66 5.57
N LEU A 55 1.70 -6.43 4.26
CA LEU A 55 1.16 -7.30 3.21
C LEU A 55 2.16 -8.39 2.78
N SER A 56 3.42 -8.31 3.22
CA SER A 56 4.49 -9.23 2.81
C SER A 56 4.18 -10.68 3.19
N ASP A 57 3.59 -10.91 4.35
CA ASP A 57 3.13 -12.23 4.81
C ASP A 57 2.07 -12.84 3.87
N CYS A 58 1.25 -12.01 3.24
CA CYS A 58 0.25 -12.44 2.26
C CYS A 58 0.88 -12.79 0.91
N LEU A 59 2.01 -12.15 0.56
CA LEU A 59 2.78 -12.39 -0.66
C LEU A 59 3.75 -13.58 -0.54
N ALA A 60 4.24 -13.87 0.67
CA ALA A 60 5.10 -15.02 0.96
C ALA A 60 4.36 -16.36 1.00
N GLY A 61 3.03 -16.35 0.90
CA GLY A 61 2.16 -17.52 0.90
C GLY A 61 2.14 -18.31 -0.42
N SER A 62 3.30 -18.86 -0.82
CA SER A 62 3.38 -20.06 -1.67
C SER A 62 4.74 -20.75 -1.48
N GLY A 63 5.00 -21.19 -0.26
CA GLY A 63 6.19 -21.96 0.11
C GLY A 63 5.88 -22.94 1.25
N ASN A 64 5.11 -23.98 0.95
CA ASN A 64 5.13 -25.25 1.67
C ASN A 64 4.92 -26.40 0.67
#